data_AF-A0A962CCU3-F1
#
_entry.id   AF-A0A962CCU3-F1
#
_cell.length_a   1.000
_cell.length_b   1.000
_cell.length_c   1.000
_cell.angle_alpha   90.00
_cell.angle_beta   90.00
_cell.angle_gamma   90.00
#
_symmetry.space_group_name_H-M   'P 1'
#
loop_
_entity.id
_entity.type
_entity.pdbx_description
1 polymer ?
#
loop_
_entity_poly.entity_id
_entity_poly.type
_entity_poly.pdbx_seq_one_letter_code
_entity_poly.pdbx_strand_id
1 'polypeptide(L)' 'MAFRNLISADRGAIRTLTINRPDKLNALNRETINELSIAFDQARHDDSVRVVVL' A
#
# COMPACT_ATOMS: atom_id res chain seq x y z
N MET A 1 -6.07 3.67 9.44
CA MET A 1 -4.80 4.39 9.70
C MET A 1 -4.49 5.21 8.46
N ALA A 2 -4.02 6.45 8.61
CA ALA A 2 -3.57 7.24 7.47
C ALA A 2 -2.10 6.90 7.20
N PHE A 3 -1.81 6.36 6.01
CA PHE A 3 -0.43 6.18 5.56
C PHE A 3 0.16 7.54 5.17
N ARG A 4 1.44 7.79 5.50
CA ARG A 4 2.11 9.05 5.17
C ARG A 4 2.69 9.05 3.76
N ASN A 5 3.16 7.90 3.31
CA ASN A 5 3.89 7.76 2.06
C ASN A 5 3.21 6.82 1.06
N LEU A 6 2.01 6.33 1.38
CA LEU A 6 1.28 5.36 0.59
C LEU A 6 -0.16 5.82 0.35
N ILE A 7 -0.63 5.58 -0.86
CA ILE A 7 -2.04 5.72 -1.22
C ILE A 7 -2.58 4.31 -1.45
N SER A 8 -3.65 3.95 -0.76
CA SER A 8 -4.38 2.69 -0.97
C SER A 8 -5.72 2.99 -1.63
N ALA A 9 -6.03 2.30 -2.73
CA ALA A 9 -7.30 2.42 -3.42
C ALA A 9 -7.84 1.05 -3.79
N ASP A 10 -9.14 0.85 -3.58
CA ASP A 10 -9.80 -0.42 -3.86
C ASP A 10 -10.70 -0.29 -5.08
N ARG A 11 -10.57 -1.23 -6.00
CA ARG A 11 -11.42 -1.36 -7.18
C ARG A 11 -11.92 -2.79 -7.29
N GLY A 12 -13.09 -3.03 -6.71
CA GLY A 12 -13.66 -4.37 -6.59
C GLY A 12 -12.74 -5.25 -5.74
N ALA A 13 -12.27 -6.36 -6.31
CA ALA A 13 -11.37 -7.29 -5.64
C ALA A 13 -9.88 -6.94 -5.76
N ILE A 14 -9.55 -5.79 -6.33
CA ILE A 14 -8.17 -5.35 -6.55
C ILE A 14 -7.85 -4.21 -5.59
N ARG A 15 -6.83 -4.40 -4.75
CA ARG A 15 -6.27 -3.35 -3.90
C ARG A 15 -5.02 -2.80 -4.57
N THR A 16 -5.06 -1.53 -4.95
CA THR A 16 -3.93 -0.80 -5.54
C THR A 16 -3.24 0.00 -4.44
N LEU A 17 -1.96 -0.28 -4.24
CA LEU A 17 -1.06 0.43 -3.34
C LEU A 17 -0.12 1.27 -4.20
N THR A 18 -0.07 2.57 -3.98
CA THR A 18 0.79 3.49 -4.72
C THR A 18 1.73 4.17 -3.75
N ILE A 19 3.04 4.04 -3.98
CA ILE A 19 4.05 4.77 -3.23
C ILE A 19 3.99 6.23 -3.69
N ASN A 20 3.60 7.13 -2.79
CA ASN A 20 3.45 8.56 -3.07
C ASN A 20 4.57 9.36 -2.42
N ARG A 21 5.81 9.16 -2.91
CA ARG A 21 7.00 9.90 -2.47
C ARG A 21 7.74 10.51 -3.66
N PRO A 22 7.08 11.41 -4.40
CA PRO A 22 7.65 12.00 -5.62
C PRO A 22 8.95 12.77 -5.33
N ASP A 23 9.06 13.39 -4.15
CA ASP A 23 10.23 14.15 -3.69
C ASP A 23 11.50 13.30 -3.52
N LYS A 24 11.34 11.98 -3.37
CA LYS A 24 12.44 11.00 -3.25
C LYS A 24 12.46 9.97 -4.38
N LEU A 25 11.79 10.23 -5.51
CA LEU A 25 11.68 9.30 -6.63
C LEU A 25 11.16 7.91 -6.18
N ASN A 26 10.21 7.89 -5.23
CA ASN A 26 9.67 6.66 -4.63
C ASN A 26 10.71 5.76 -3.95
N ALA A 27 11.87 6.31 -3.57
CA ALA A 27 12.87 5.56 -2.82
C ALA A 27 12.27 4.99 -1.52
N LEU A 28 12.45 3.70 -1.29
CA LEU A 28 11.94 3.02 -0.11
C LEU A 28 12.78 3.39 1.11
N ASN A 29 12.17 4.07 2.09
CA ASN A 29 12.76 4.22 3.42
C ASN A 29 12.13 3.21 4.39
N ARG A 30 12.68 3.14 5.60
CA ARG A 30 12.21 2.20 6.63
C ARG A 30 10.73 2.38 7.00
N GLU A 31 10.24 3.61 6.91
CA GLU A 31 8.84 3.95 7.15
C GLU A 31 7.92 3.44 6.02
N THR A 32 8.27 3.69 4.76
CA THR A 32 7.53 3.19 3.59
C THR A 32 7.49 1.66 3.59
N ILE A 33 8.58 0.99 3.96
CA ILE A 33 8.62 -0.47 4.09
C ILE A 33 7.66 -0.96 5.18
N ASN A 34 7.65 -0.30 6.35
CA ASN A 34 6.70 -0.66 7.42
C ASN A 34 5.25 -0.43 6.99
N GLU A 35 4.96 0.69 6.33
CA GLU A 35 3.63 1.00 5.79
C GLU A 35 3.19 -0.04 4.75
N LEU A 36 4.08 -0.45 3.84
CA LEU A 36 3.82 -1.52 2.88
C LEU A 36 3.51 -2.83 3.58
N SER A 37 4.30 -3.21 4.59
CA SER A 37 4.09 -4.46 5.33
C SER A 37 2.72 -4.49 6.00
N ILE A 38 2.30 -3.37 6.61
CA ILE A 38 0.96 -3.23 7.21
C ILE A 38 -0.12 -3.29 6.13
N ALA A 39 0.06 -2.62 4.99
CA ALA A 39 -0.91 -2.62 3.90
C ALA A 39 -1.09 -4.01 3.27
N PHE A 40 0.00 -4.77 3.13
CA PHE A 40 -0.05 -6.16 2.67
C PHE A 40 -0.73 -7.07 3.69
N ASP A 41 -0.44 -6.93 4.99
CA ASP A 41 -1.13 -7.70 6.02
C ASP A 41 -2.63 -7.38 6.05
N GLN A 42 -3.02 -6.12 5.88
CA GLN A 42 -4.42 -5.73 5.76
C GLN A 42 -5.07 -6.35 4.52
N ALA A 43 -4.42 -6.29 3.37
CA ALA A 43 -4.91 -6.92 2.15
C ALA A 43 -5.02 -8.45 2.29
N ARG A 44 -4.14 -9.09 3.05
CA ARG A 44 -4.15 -10.53 3.31
C ARG A 44 -5.31 -10.97 4.19
N HIS A 45 -5.71 -10.14 5.15
CA HIS A 45 -6.83 -10.43 6.06
C HIS A 45 -8.18 -9.97 5.50
N ASP A 46 -8.18 -9.32 4.35
CA ASP A 46 -9.39 -8.81 3.70
C ASP A 46 -9.84 -9.79 2.61
N ASP A 47 -10.83 -10.63 2.92
CA ASP A 47 -11.35 -11.65 1.99
C ASP A 47 -11.93 -11.05 0.70
N SER A 48 -12.24 -9.74 0.68
CA SER A 48 -12.69 -9.03 -0.51
C SER A 48 -11.56 -8.77 -1.50
N VAL A 49 -10.31 -8.71 -1.03
CA VAL A 49 -9.12 -8.48 -1.84
C VAL A 49 -8.61 -9.81 -2.39
N ARG A 50 -8.60 -9.93 -3.71
CA ARG A 50 -8.08 -11.08 -4.44
C ARG A 50 -6.72 -10.82 -5.07
N VAL A 51 -6.42 -9.56 -5.39
CA VAL A 51 -5.20 -9.15 -6.06
C VAL A 51 -4.70 -7.84 -5.44
N VAL A 52 -3.39 -7.75 -5.22
CA VAL A 52 -2.72 -6.52 -4.82
C VAL A 52 -1.82 -6.03 -5.95
N VAL A 53 -1.93 -4.75 -6.31
CA VAL A 53 -1.08 -4.07 -7.28
C VAL A 53 -0.24 -3.05 -6.54
N LEU A 54 1.07 -3.01 -6.77
CA LEU A 54 2.02 -2.05 -6.21
C LEU A 54 2.63 -1.18 -7.32
#